data_AF-A0A7W0LQ11-F1
#
_entry.id   AF-A0A7W0LQ11-F1
#
_cell.length_a   1.000
_cell.length_b   1.000
_cell.length_c   1.000
_cell.angle_alpha   90.00
_cell.angle_beta   90.00
_cell.angle_gamma   90.00
#
_symmetry.space_group_name_H-M   'P 1'
#
loop_
_entity.id
_entity.type
_entity.pdbx_description
1 polymer ?
#
loop_
_entity_poly.entity_id
_entity_poly.type
_entity_poly.pdbx_seq_one_letter_code
_entity_poly.pdbx_strand_id
1 'polypeptide(L)'
;FFLFEFATAVAGWVLGINPFDQPDVQEAKDNTKRVLETSERPGLDEADDSVLSALVSAAAPPHYVAVMGYVGPSEEMDSAALELRAVIRDSTRATTTFGYGPLFLHSTGQFHKGGPPVGIFVQLVSEAEQDVDVPDADFTFGELIEAQAAGDVQTLRDHGLPVERVRLEGSDPAAALRAVTEKVRVMLAD
;
A
#
# COMPACT_ATOMS: atom_id res chain seq x y z
N PHE A 1 -18.03 -28.04 -1.42
CA PHE A 1 -17.14 -27.84 -0.27
C PHE A 1 -15.71 -28.25 -0.64
N PHE A 2 -15.40 -29.55 -0.70
CA PHE A 2 -14.04 -30.05 -1.04
C PHE A 2 -13.43 -29.49 -2.34
N LEU A 3 -14.20 -29.36 -3.42
CA LEU A 3 -13.68 -28.82 -4.70
C LEU A 3 -13.07 -27.42 -4.53
N PHE A 4 -13.75 -26.54 -3.80
CA PHE A 4 -13.30 -25.16 -3.63
C PHE A 4 -12.13 -25.08 -2.64
N GLU A 5 -12.15 -25.87 -1.56
CA GLU A 5 -11.02 -25.93 -0.62
C GLU A 5 -9.75 -26.46 -1.29
N PHE A 6 -9.89 -27.51 -2.11
CA PHE A 6 -8.77 -28.05 -2.88
C PHE A 6 -8.27 -27.04 -3.92
N ALA A 7 -9.16 -26.37 -4.65
CA ALA A 7 -8.78 -25.32 -5.59
C ALA A 7 -8.03 -24.16 -4.90
N THR A 8 -8.51 -23.71 -3.74
CA THR A 8 -7.84 -22.69 -2.92
C THR A 8 -6.47 -23.17 -2.44
N ALA A 9 -6.35 -24.41 -1.97
CA ALA A 9 -5.07 -24.97 -1.54
C ALA A 9 -4.05 -25.06 -2.69
N VAL A 10 -4.49 -25.50 -3.87
CA VAL A 10 -3.64 -25.56 -5.07
C VAL A 10 -3.24 -24.17 -5.52
N ALA A 11 -4.17 -23.21 -5.54
CA ALA A 11 -3.87 -21.82 -5.90
C ALA A 11 -2.87 -21.20 -4.91
N GLY A 12 -3.06 -21.39 -3.62
CA GLY A 12 -2.13 -20.95 -2.58
C GLY A 12 -0.74 -21.54 -2.77
N TRP A 13 -0.64 -22.86 -3.00
CA TRP A 13 0.63 -23.52 -3.30
C TRP A 13 1.34 -22.95 -4.52
N VAL A 14 0.61 -22.70 -5.62
CA VAL A 14 1.17 -22.07 -6.84
C VAL A 14 1.64 -20.63 -6.55
N LEU A 15 0.90 -19.90 -5.72
CA LEU A 15 1.23 -18.53 -5.31
C LEU A 15 2.24 -18.48 -4.17
N GLY A 16 2.76 -19.60 -3.67
CA GLY A 16 3.71 -19.64 -2.56
C GLY A 16 3.16 -19.18 -1.21
N ILE A 17 1.83 -19.14 -1.03
CA ILE A 17 1.17 -18.71 0.20
C ILE A 17 0.34 -19.85 0.81
N ASN A 18 0.23 -19.89 2.13
CA ASN A 18 -0.74 -20.75 2.79
C ASN A 18 -2.08 -19.98 2.94
N PRO A 19 -3.16 -20.40 2.27
CA PRO A 19 -4.43 -19.69 2.31
C PRO A 19 -5.21 -19.89 3.62
N PHE A 20 -4.69 -20.70 4.55
CA PHE A 20 -5.32 -21.04 5.83
C PHE A 20 -4.56 -20.51 7.05
N ASP A 21 -3.49 -19.72 6.84
CA ASP A 21 -2.83 -18.94 7.88
C ASP A 21 -2.70 -17.47 7.45
N GLN A 22 -2.32 -16.61 8.40
CA GLN A 22 -2.18 -15.16 8.17
C GLN A 22 -1.07 -14.54 9.06
N PRO A 23 0.13 -15.15 9.14
CA PRO A 23 1.17 -14.67 10.05
C PRO A 23 1.59 -13.22 9.73
N ASP A 24 1.70 -12.86 8.46
CA ASP A 24 2.21 -11.55 8.03
C ASP A 24 1.16 -10.43 8.24
N VAL A 25 -0.12 -10.80 8.23
CA VAL A 25 -1.22 -9.88 8.60
C VAL A 25 -1.19 -9.62 10.10
N GLN A 26 -0.85 -10.64 10.91
CA GLN A 26 -0.72 -10.47 12.34
C GLN A 26 0.48 -9.58 12.70
N GLU A 27 1.61 -9.77 12.03
CA GLU A 27 2.79 -8.91 12.21
C GLU A 27 2.48 -7.43 11.95
N ALA A 28 1.73 -7.14 10.88
CA ALA A 28 1.29 -5.77 10.59
C ALA A 28 0.48 -5.15 11.74
N LYS A 29 -0.42 -5.93 12.35
CA LYS A 29 -1.22 -5.49 13.51
C LYS A 29 -0.35 -5.27 14.74
N ASP A 30 0.62 -6.14 14.96
CA ASP A 30 1.55 -6.03 16.08
C ASP A 30 2.42 -4.76 15.92
N ASN A 31 2.86 -4.47 14.68
CA ASN A 31 3.54 -3.23 14.33
C ASN A 31 2.66 -1.99 14.52
N THR A 32 1.39 -2.01 14.11
CA THR A 32 0.44 -0.91 14.39
C THR A 32 0.32 -0.67 15.89
N LYS A 33 0.15 -1.72 16.69
CA LYS A 33 0.03 -1.62 18.14
C LYS A 33 1.27 -0.99 18.76
N ARG A 34 2.47 -1.41 18.32
CA ARG A 34 3.74 -0.84 18.77
C ARG A 34 3.85 0.65 18.44
N VAL A 35 3.42 1.08 17.24
CA VAL A 35 3.41 2.51 16.85
C VAL A 35 2.49 3.32 17.75
N LEU A 36 1.30 2.80 18.06
CA LEU A 36 0.36 3.46 18.97
C LEU A 36 0.90 3.55 20.41
N GLU A 37 1.53 2.49 20.92
CA GLU A 37 2.05 2.45 22.29
C GLU A 37 3.27 3.34 22.51
N THR A 38 4.16 3.43 21.50
CA THR A 38 5.43 4.16 21.63
C THR A 38 5.36 5.59 21.11
N SER A 39 4.33 5.93 20.32
CA SER A 39 4.29 7.13 19.47
C SER A 39 5.48 7.27 18.51
N GLU A 40 6.38 6.27 18.46
CA GLU A 40 7.44 6.20 17.47
C GLU A 40 6.82 5.72 16.17
N ARG A 41 6.95 6.53 15.13
CA ARG A 41 6.44 6.24 13.79
C ARG A 41 7.64 5.96 12.87
N PRO A 42 8.28 4.77 12.98
CA PRO A 42 9.33 4.39 12.05
C PRO A 42 8.76 4.23 10.64
N GLY A 43 9.52 4.67 9.65
CA GLY A 43 9.13 4.55 8.24
C GLY A 43 8.20 5.64 7.71
N LEU A 44 8.11 6.79 8.39
CA LEU A 44 7.41 7.96 7.89
C LEU A 44 8.15 8.73 6.79
N ASP A 45 9.41 8.40 6.49
CA ASP A 45 10.17 9.11 5.46
C ASP A 45 9.38 9.11 4.15
N GLU A 46 8.96 10.31 3.74
CA GLU A 46 8.20 10.53 2.53
C GLU A 46 9.18 10.60 1.36
N ALA A 47 8.93 9.75 0.37
CA ALA A 47 9.68 9.75 -0.86
C ALA A 47 9.43 11.04 -1.61
N ASP A 48 10.50 11.69 -2.04
CA ASP A 48 10.40 12.71 -3.06
C ASP A 48 10.07 12.08 -4.43
N ASP A 49 9.76 12.94 -5.39
CA ASP A 49 9.38 12.52 -6.75
C ASP A 49 10.45 11.63 -7.41
N SER A 50 11.74 11.86 -7.10
CA SER A 50 12.86 11.12 -7.69
C SER A 50 12.97 9.70 -7.12
N VAL A 51 12.76 9.55 -5.81
CA VAL A 51 12.75 8.24 -5.13
C VAL A 51 11.55 7.42 -5.61
N LEU A 52 10.37 8.03 -5.72
CA LEU A 52 9.18 7.38 -6.25
C LEU A 52 9.38 6.92 -7.70
N SER A 53 9.95 7.77 -8.55
CA SER A 53 10.22 7.39 -9.94
C SER A 53 11.26 6.28 -10.04
N ALA A 54 12.33 6.34 -9.25
CA ALA A 54 13.33 5.27 -9.18
C ALA A 54 12.70 3.93 -8.78
N LEU A 55 11.83 3.91 -7.76
CA LEU A 55 11.11 2.72 -7.34
C LEU A 55 10.28 2.13 -8.48
N VAL A 56 9.49 2.97 -9.16
CA VAL A 56 8.53 2.53 -10.18
C VAL A 56 9.21 2.15 -11.50
N SER A 57 10.29 2.86 -11.88
CA SER A 57 11.05 2.56 -13.10
C SER A 57 11.74 1.19 -13.08
N ALA A 58 12.02 0.66 -11.88
CA ALA A 58 12.55 -0.69 -11.69
C ALA A 58 11.49 -1.79 -11.96
N ALA A 59 10.20 -1.43 -12.10
CA ALA A 59 9.16 -2.41 -12.33
C ALA A 59 9.21 -2.94 -13.77
N ALA A 60 9.07 -4.26 -13.89
CA ALA A 60 8.84 -4.99 -15.14
C ALA A 60 8.37 -6.40 -14.80
N PRO A 61 7.65 -7.13 -15.68
CA PRO A 61 7.32 -8.53 -15.43
C PRO A 61 8.55 -9.35 -15.02
N PRO A 62 8.47 -10.18 -13.95
CA PRO A 62 7.25 -10.62 -13.26
C PRO A 62 6.77 -9.70 -12.12
N HIS A 63 7.39 -8.54 -11.90
CA HIS A 63 6.99 -7.62 -10.83
C HIS A 63 5.60 -7.02 -11.05
N TYR A 64 4.94 -6.70 -9.93
CA TYR A 64 3.73 -5.89 -9.91
C TYR A 64 3.92 -4.67 -9.01
N VAL A 65 3.20 -3.59 -9.31
CA VAL A 65 3.17 -2.38 -8.50
C VAL A 65 1.82 -2.29 -7.78
N ALA A 66 1.84 -2.35 -6.46
CA ALA A 66 0.66 -2.18 -5.62
C ALA A 66 0.61 -0.75 -5.06
N VAL A 67 -0.43 -0.01 -5.44
CA VAL A 67 -0.73 1.31 -4.90
C VAL A 67 -1.67 1.13 -3.69
N MET A 68 -1.23 1.57 -2.52
CA MET A 68 -1.91 1.34 -1.25
C MET A 68 -2.39 2.68 -0.67
N GLY A 69 -3.68 2.97 -0.78
CA GLY A 69 -4.24 4.28 -0.39
C GLY A 69 -4.76 4.31 1.03
N TYR A 70 -4.01 4.90 1.97
CA TYR A 70 -4.51 5.32 3.29
C TYR A 70 -5.05 6.76 3.16
N VAL A 71 -6.09 6.88 2.34
CA VAL A 71 -6.73 8.14 1.94
C VAL A 71 -8.25 7.96 1.96
N GLY A 72 -9.00 9.07 1.98
CA GLY A 72 -10.46 9.03 1.90
C GLY A 72 -10.96 8.41 0.58
N PRO A 73 -11.86 7.40 0.61
CA PRO A 73 -12.42 6.82 -0.61
C PRO A 73 -13.36 7.79 -1.33
N SER A 74 -13.16 7.97 -2.63
CA SER A 74 -14.06 8.75 -3.50
C SER A 74 -13.94 8.31 -4.97
N GLU A 75 -14.93 8.66 -5.79
CA GLU A 75 -14.87 8.38 -7.24
C GLU A 75 -13.70 9.12 -7.91
N GLU A 76 -13.38 10.32 -7.43
CA GLU A 76 -12.26 11.13 -7.93
C GLU A 76 -10.92 10.49 -7.59
N MET A 77 -10.79 9.92 -6.38
CA MET A 77 -9.60 9.18 -5.94
C MET A 77 -9.45 7.87 -6.72
N ASP A 78 -10.54 7.12 -6.94
CA ASP A 78 -10.53 5.92 -7.76
C ASP A 78 -10.05 6.20 -9.19
N SER A 79 -10.54 7.30 -9.78
CA SER A 79 -10.14 7.78 -11.09
C SER A 79 -8.67 8.18 -11.12
N ALA A 80 -8.21 8.97 -10.14
CA ALA A 80 -6.80 9.38 -10.06
C ALA A 80 -5.84 8.18 -9.86
N ALA A 81 -6.22 7.21 -9.03
CA ALA A 81 -5.45 5.97 -8.84
C ALA A 81 -5.42 5.12 -10.12
N LEU A 82 -6.52 5.07 -10.88
CA LEU A 82 -6.56 4.41 -12.18
C LEU A 82 -5.63 5.07 -13.20
N GLU A 83 -5.58 6.41 -13.23
CA GLU A 83 -4.67 7.18 -14.08
C GLU A 83 -3.20 6.84 -13.77
N LEU A 84 -2.79 6.89 -12.49
CA LEU A 84 -1.44 6.51 -12.05
C LEU A 84 -1.11 5.08 -12.49
N ARG A 85 -2.00 4.14 -12.21
CA ARG A 85 -1.83 2.72 -12.56
C ARG A 85 -1.67 2.50 -14.07
N ALA A 86 -2.38 3.26 -14.89
CA ALA A 86 -2.24 3.20 -16.34
C ALA A 86 -0.87 3.70 -16.80
N VAL A 87 -0.40 4.84 -16.27
CA VAL A 87 0.94 5.39 -16.58
C VAL A 87 2.04 4.41 -16.25
N ILE A 88 1.99 3.82 -15.05
CA ILE A 88 2.97 2.83 -14.60
C ILE A 88 2.95 1.62 -15.53
N ARG A 89 1.78 1.01 -15.76
CA ARG A 89 1.62 -0.18 -16.62
C ARG A 89 2.12 0.07 -18.04
N ASP A 90 1.75 1.20 -18.63
CA ASP A 90 2.05 1.48 -20.05
C ASP A 90 3.55 1.64 -20.27
N SER A 91 4.25 2.23 -19.29
CA SER A 91 5.70 2.45 -19.34
C SER A 91 6.51 1.19 -18.97
N THR A 92 6.09 0.47 -17.93
CA THR A 92 6.88 -0.63 -17.33
C THR A 92 6.46 -2.03 -17.77
N ARG A 93 5.24 -2.17 -18.31
CA ARG A 93 4.53 -3.43 -18.55
C ARG A 93 4.27 -4.27 -17.29
N ALA A 94 4.58 -3.78 -16.11
CA ALA A 94 4.26 -4.43 -14.85
C ALA A 94 2.75 -4.44 -14.60
N THR A 95 2.25 -5.47 -13.90
CA THR A 95 0.86 -5.48 -13.44
C THR A 95 0.70 -4.43 -12.36
N THR A 96 -0.41 -3.69 -12.34
CA THR A 96 -0.68 -2.67 -11.30
C THR A 96 -1.97 -2.96 -10.55
N THR A 97 -1.97 -2.75 -9.24
CA THR A 97 -3.16 -2.86 -8.36
C THR A 97 -3.36 -1.57 -7.56
N PHE A 98 -4.59 -1.34 -7.11
CA PHE A 98 -4.91 -0.31 -6.13
C PHE A 98 -5.86 -0.89 -5.08
N GLY A 99 -5.67 -0.51 -3.83
CA GLY A 99 -6.58 -0.83 -2.75
C GLY A 99 -6.51 0.21 -1.63
N TYR A 100 -7.67 0.46 -1.00
CA TYR A 100 -7.74 1.33 0.18
C TYR A 100 -7.25 0.60 1.44
N GLY A 101 -6.35 1.25 2.16
CA GLY A 101 -5.92 0.83 3.49
C GLY A 101 -6.93 1.28 4.54
N PRO A 102 -7.12 0.52 5.63
CA PRO A 102 -6.52 -0.78 5.94
C PRO A 102 -7.23 -1.98 5.27
N LEU A 103 -8.26 -1.78 4.43
CA LEU A 103 -9.12 -2.86 3.92
C LEU A 103 -8.34 -3.95 3.16
N PHE A 104 -7.35 -3.58 2.33
CA PHE A 104 -6.58 -4.56 1.55
C PHE A 104 -5.73 -5.49 2.43
N LEU A 105 -5.44 -5.13 3.69
CA LEU A 105 -4.72 -5.99 4.63
C LEU A 105 -5.47 -7.30 4.90
N HIS A 106 -6.79 -7.29 4.69
CA HIS A 106 -7.67 -8.44 4.88
C HIS A 106 -7.95 -9.23 3.61
N SER A 107 -7.41 -8.82 2.46
CA SER A 107 -7.62 -9.49 1.18
C SER A 107 -6.30 -9.88 0.50
N THR A 108 -5.49 -8.90 0.12
CA THR A 108 -4.23 -9.11 -0.59
C THR A 108 -3.00 -8.98 0.30
N GLY A 109 -3.16 -8.54 1.54
CA GLY A 109 -2.05 -8.34 2.49
C GLY A 109 -1.14 -9.57 2.66
N GLN A 110 -1.72 -10.77 2.77
CA GLN A 110 -0.95 -12.02 2.87
C GLN A 110 -0.12 -12.28 1.61
N PHE A 111 -0.67 -12.00 0.42
CA PHE A 111 0.06 -12.15 -0.84
C PHE A 111 1.17 -11.09 -0.98
N HIS A 112 0.92 -9.85 -0.56
CA HIS A 112 1.91 -8.77 -0.61
C HIS A 112 3.14 -9.08 0.23
N LYS A 113 2.96 -9.71 1.40
CA LYS A 113 4.02 -9.87 2.41
C LYS A 113 4.63 -11.26 2.45
N GLY A 114 3.80 -12.30 2.28
CA GLY A 114 4.21 -13.71 2.37
C GLY A 114 4.28 -14.44 1.02
N GLY A 115 3.86 -13.80 -0.07
CA GLY A 115 3.98 -14.36 -1.42
C GLY A 115 5.40 -14.20 -2.01
N PRO A 116 5.60 -14.58 -3.28
CA PRO A 116 6.85 -14.33 -4.00
C PRO A 116 7.24 -12.85 -3.88
N PRO A 117 8.53 -12.54 -3.62
CA PRO A 117 9.01 -11.18 -3.37
C PRO A 117 9.15 -10.39 -4.68
N VAL A 118 8.05 -10.26 -5.41
CA VAL A 118 7.96 -9.58 -6.72
C VAL A 118 7.05 -8.35 -6.66
N GLY A 119 6.56 -7.99 -5.48
CA GLY A 119 5.78 -6.78 -5.26
C GLY A 119 6.66 -5.55 -5.08
N ILE A 120 6.23 -4.44 -5.68
CA ILE A 120 6.75 -3.08 -5.49
C ILE A 120 5.60 -2.24 -4.96
N PHE A 121 5.80 -1.48 -3.88
CA PHE A 121 4.71 -0.89 -3.12
C PHE A 121 4.80 0.63 -3.07
N VAL A 122 3.71 1.31 -3.42
CA VAL A 122 3.58 2.77 -3.28
C VAL A 122 2.47 3.03 -2.27
N GLN A 123 2.81 3.49 -1.07
CA GLN A 123 1.83 3.87 -0.07
C GLN A 123 1.46 5.34 -0.24
N LEU A 124 0.18 5.63 -0.44
CA LEU A 124 -0.36 6.98 -0.48
C LEU A 124 -0.97 7.29 0.88
N VAL A 125 -0.64 8.44 1.44
CA VAL A 125 -1.25 8.95 2.69
C VAL A 125 -1.76 10.37 2.47
N SER A 126 -2.85 10.73 3.13
CA SER A 126 -3.33 12.10 3.21
C SER A 126 -3.75 12.42 4.64
N GLU A 127 -3.78 13.70 4.99
CA GLU A 127 -4.42 14.11 6.23
C GLU A 127 -5.93 13.89 6.13
N ALA A 128 -6.54 13.44 7.23
CA ALA A 128 -7.98 13.33 7.32
C ALA A 128 -8.59 14.73 7.50
N GLU A 129 -9.70 15.03 6.81
CA GLU A 129 -10.41 16.31 6.99
C GLU A 129 -10.94 16.49 8.41
N GLN A 130 -11.27 15.38 9.06
CA GLN A 130 -11.78 15.33 10.42
C GLN A 130 -11.06 14.21 11.16
N ASP A 131 -10.57 14.54 12.36
CA ASP A 131 -10.02 13.57 13.27
C ASP A 131 -10.96 13.38 14.47
N VAL A 132 -11.30 12.14 14.76
CA VAL A 132 -12.35 11.76 15.71
C VAL A 132 -11.75 10.84 16.75
N ASP A 133 -12.07 11.07 18.03
CA ASP A 133 -11.64 10.20 19.12
C ASP A 133 -12.21 8.78 18.95
N VAL A 134 -11.38 7.77 19.24
CA VAL A 134 -11.86 6.39 19.34
C VAL A 134 -12.42 6.18 20.75
N PRO A 135 -13.69 5.76 20.92
CA PRO A 135 -14.25 5.51 22.24
C PRO A 135 -13.40 4.51 23.03
N ASP A 136 -13.14 4.83 24.30
CA ASP A 136 -12.36 4.03 25.24
C ASP A 136 -10.88 3.77 24.85
N ALA A 137 -10.31 4.58 23.95
CA ALA A 137 -8.91 4.53 23.56
C ALA A 137 -8.21 5.88 23.74
N ASP A 138 -6.89 5.84 23.94
CA ASP A 138 -6.03 7.02 24.12
C ASP A 138 -5.52 7.61 22.79
N PHE A 139 -6.20 7.31 21.67
CA PHE A 139 -5.83 7.76 20.32
C PHE A 139 -7.06 8.05 19.45
N THR A 140 -6.86 8.82 18.39
CA THR A 140 -7.90 9.16 17.41
C THR A 140 -7.95 8.18 16.22
N PHE A 141 -8.99 8.26 15.39
CA PHE A 141 -9.07 7.48 14.15
C PHE A 141 -7.97 7.89 13.15
N GLY A 142 -7.59 9.16 13.09
CA GLY A 142 -6.47 9.64 12.28
C GLY A 142 -5.14 9.06 12.75
N GLU A 143 -4.90 9.04 14.06
CA GLU A 143 -3.72 8.40 14.65
C GLU A 143 -3.70 6.89 14.39
N LEU A 144 -4.86 6.23 14.47
CA LEU A 144 -4.99 4.81 14.14
C LEU A 144 -4.66 4.51 12.67
N ILE A 145 -5.19 5.30 11.74
CA ILE A 145 -4.92 5.14 10.29
C ILE A 145 -3.44 5.36 10.00
N GLU A 146 -2.84 6.41 10.59
CA GLU A 146 -1.42 6.71 10.43
C GLU A 146 -0.54 5.59 11.01
N ALA A 147 -0.91 5.04 12.17
CA ALA A 147 -0.22 3.91 12.78
C ALA A 147 -0.36 2.62 11.96
N GLN A 148 -1.52 2.40 11.34
CA GLN A 148 -1.72 1.29 10.42
C GLN A 148 -0.86 1.43 9.17
N ALA A 149 -0.83 2.63 8.57
CA ALA A 149 0.02 2.94 7.42
C ALA A 149 1.51 2.73 7.74
N ALA A 150 1.99 3.27 8.86
CA ALA A 150 3.37 3.12 9.30
C ALA A 150 3.74 1.66 9.59
N GLY A 151 2.88 0.94 10.32
CA GLY A 151 3.11 -0.48 10.62
C GLY A 151 3.16 -1.35 9.36
N ASP A 152 2.35 -1.03 8.35
CA ASP A 152 2.33 -1.72 7.06
C ASP A 152 3.61 -1.52 6.25
N VAL A 153 4.07 -0.27 6.12
CA VAL A 153 5.36 0.06 5.48
C VAL A 153 6.52 -0.61 6.20
N GLN A 154 6.52 -0.58 7.55
CA GLN A 154 7.56 -1.21 8.33
C GLN A 154 7.62 -2.72 8.07
N THR A 155 6.46 -3.39 8.05
CA THR A 155 6.40 -4.84 7.77
C THR A 155 6.95 -5.17 6.38
N LEU A 156 6.61 -4.38 5.36
CA LEU A 156 7.17 -4.55 4.01
C LEU A 156 8.69 -4.38 3.99
N ARG A 157 9.22 -3.35 4.68
CA ARG A 157 10.66 -3.11 4.80
C ARG A 157 11.38 -4.23 5.56
N ASP A 158 10.80 -4.74 6.63
CA ASP A 158 11.35 -5.86 7.41
C ASP A 158 11.45 -7.14 6.57
N HIS A 159 10.54 -7.31 5.60
CA HIS A 159 10.57 -8.39 4.60
C HIS A 159 11.51 -8.11 3.41
N GLY A 160 12.19 -6.97 3.40
CA GLY A 160 13.07 -6.55 2.31
C GLY A 160 12.34 -6.21 1.01
N LEU A 161 11.05 -5.89 1.09
CA LEU A 161 10.22 -5.55 -0.08
C LEU A 161 10.34 -4.05 -0.40
N PRO A 162 10.50 -3.67 -1.69
CA PRO A 162 10.59 -2.27 -2.09
C PRO A 162 9.29 -1.51 -1.80
N VAL A 163 9.34 -0.51 -0.92
CA VAL A 163 8.18 0.31 -0.56
C VAL A 163 8.56 1.76 -0.36
N GLU A 164 7.80 2.67 -0.99
CA GLU A 164 7.92 4.10 -0.77
C GLU A 164 6.58 4.71 -0.38
N ARG A 165 6.64 5.69 0.52
CA ARG A 165 5.48 6.40 1.05
C ARG A 165 5.42 7.79 0.44
N VAL A 166 4.24 8.20 -0.03
CA VAL A 166 3.99 9.49 -0.67
C VAL A 166 2.86 10.19 0.06
N ARG A 167 3.13 11.40 0.58
CA ARG A 167 2.09 12.26 1.14
C ARG A 167 1.43 13.08 0.03
N LEU A 168 0.11 13.00 0.00
CA LEU A 168 -0.74 13.81 -0.86
C LEU A 168 -1.09 15.09 -0.10
N GLU A 169 -0.40 16.18 -0.42
CA GLU A 169 -0.59 17.48 0.21
C GLU A 169 -1.87 18.19 -0.27
N GLY A 170 -2.46 18.98 0.62
CA GLY A 170 -3.62 19.82 0.33
C GLY A 170 -4.97 19.14 0.62
N SER A 171 -6.04 19.90 0.40
CA SER A 171 -7.41 19.47 0.71
C SER A 171 -8.06 18.59 -0.36
N ASP A 172 -7.37 18.34 -1.49
CA ASP A 172 -7.85 17.47 -2.57
C ASP A 172 -6.79 16.41 -2.88
N PRO A 173 -6.84 15.27 -2.17
CA PRO A 173 -5.90 14.18 -2.39
C PRO A 173 -5.94 13.62 -3.82
N ALA A 174 -7.09 13.66 -4.51
CA ALA A 174 -7.19 13.16 -5.88
C ALA A 174 -6.44 14.09 -6.86
N ALA A 175 -6.56 15.40 -6.70
CA ALA A 175 -5.77 16.36 -7.47
C ALA A 175 -4.26 16.22 -7.19
N ALA A 176 -3.88 16.05 -5.91
CA ALA A 176 -2.49 15.82 -5.53
C ALA A 176 -1.92 14.54 -6.17
N LEU A 177 -2.71 13.45 -6.21
CA LEU A 177 -2.30 12.20 -6.86
C LEU A 177 -2.13 12.36 -8.38
N ARG A 178 -2.98 13.16 -9.04
CA ARG A 178 -2.79 13.49 -10.47
C ARG A 178 -1.51 14.28 -10.70
N ALA A 179 -1.16 15.20 -9.81
CA ALA A 179 0.10 15.93 -9.90
C ALA A 179 1.32 14.98 -9.77
N VAL A 180 1.25 14.02 -8.85
CA VAL A 180 2.26 12.94 -8.74
C VAL A 180 2.30 12.10 -10.03
N THR A 181 1.14 11.76 -10.58
CA THR A 181 1.02 10.97 -11.82
C THR A 181 1.71 11.63 -13.00
N GLU A 182 1.53 12.93 -13.19
CA GLU A 182 2.16 13.66 -14.30
C GLU A 182 3.69 13.72 -14.14
N LYS A 183 4.19 13.85 -12.92
CA LYS A 183 5.64 13.79 -12.66
C LYS A 183 6.20 12.40 -12.98
N VAL A 184 5.53 11.34 -12.51
CA VAL A 184 5.90 9.95 -12.83
C VAL A 184 5.87 9.71 -14.34
N ARG A 185 4.86 10.24 -15.05
CA ARG A 185 4.77 10.14 -16.52
C ARG A 185 5.98 10.75 -17.21
N VAL A 186 6.38 11.97 -16.82
CA VAL A 186 7.54 12.65 -17.40
C VAL A 186 8.80 11.84 -17.16
N MET A 187 9.04 11.41 -15.91
CA MET A 187 10.26 10.70 -15.55
C MET A 187 10.37 9.29 -16.15
N LEU A 188 9.25 8.62 -16.45
CA LEU A 188 9.25 7.31 -17.13
C LEU A 188 9.33 7.41 -18.66
N ALA A 189 9.21 8.61 -19.22
CA ALA A 189 9.35 8.84 -20.66
C ALA A 189 10.80 9.14 -21.09
N ASP A 190 11.66 9.51 -20.14
CA ASP A 190 13.11 9.74 -20.31
C ASP A 190 13.93 8.43 -20.23
#